data_AF-A0A174Q262-F1
#
_entry.id   AF-A0A174Q262-F1
#
_cell.length_a   1.000
_cell.length_b   1.000
_cell.length_c   1.000
_cell.angle_alpha   90.00
_cell.angle_beta   90.00
_cell.angle_gamma   90.00
#
_symmetry.space_group_name_H-M   'P 1'
#
loop_
_entity.id
_entity.type
_entity.pdbx_description
1 polymer ?
#
loop_
_entity_poly.entity_id
_entity_poly.type
_entity_poly.pdbx_seq_one_letter_code
_entity_poly.pdbx_strand_id
1 'polypeptide(L)'
;MSNNDDKDRWETFCKLYDKLSSKEEMRELFEEEIKCFSLYLSHVNQDYVYNATFLPQFNDDFWNFLCAFNKKYKIVEELFDAAKKYYNVTLKIDRYWMMTVDEKGKIKKSTLSGVDYICEKEMMIECSILYNLKRYTFRRNEMIIFGDESLKKVHEDLKAFLEKHSSKDKEESKK
;
A
#
# COMPACT_ATOMS: atom_id res chain seq x y z
N MET A 1 -11.19 -3.59 17.46
CA MET A 1 -11.01 -3.32 16.02
C MET A 1 -10.03 -4.34 15.50
N SER A 2 -10.42 -5.08 14.47
CA SER A 2 -9.65 -6.25 14.03
C SER A 2 -8.34 -5.79 13.38
N ASN A 3 -7.30 -6.61 13.46
CA ASN A 3 -6.00 -6.32 12.84
C ASN A 3 -6.04 -6.34 11.30
N ASN A 4 -7.22 -6.45 10.68
CA ASN A 4 -7.43 -6.67 9.25
C ASN A 4 -8.18 -5.53 8.52
N ASP A 5 -8.68 -4.52 9.25
CA ASP A 5 -9.56 -3.48 8.70
C ASP A 5 -8.90 -2.68 7.55
N ASP A 6 -7.58 -2.54 7.56
CA ASP A 6 -6.85 -1.84 6.49
C ASP A 6 -6.73 -2.67 5.21
N LYS A 7 -6.61 -4.01 5.29
CA LYS A 7 -6.51 -4.84 4.09
C LYS A 7 -7.84 -4.84 3.31
N ASP A 8 -8.96 -4.96 4.02
CA ASP A 8 -10.28 -4.95 3.39
C ASP A 8 -10.56 -3.61 2.68
N ARG A 9 -10.08 -2.50 3.25
CA ARG A 9 -10.11 -1.18 2.61
C ARG A 9 -9.25 -1.13 1.34
N TRP A 10 -8.04 -1.68 1.38
CA TRP A 10 -7.15 -1.73 0.22
C TRP A 10 -7.76 -2.54 -0.93
N GLU A 11 -8.34 -3.69 -0.63
CA GLU A 11 -9.06 -4.51 -1.61
C GLU A 11 -10.27 -3.78 -2.19
N THR A 12 -10.95 -2.94 -1.40
CA THR A 12 -12.07 -2.12 -1.86
C THR A 12 -11.62 -1.10 -2.90
N PHE A 13 -10.47 -0.44 -2.72
CA PHE A 13 -9.90 0.45 -3.74
C PHE A 13 -9.56 -0.30 -5.02
N CYS A 14 -8.96 -1.49 -4.93
CA CYS A 14 -8.67 -2.30 -6.11
C CYS A 14 -9.94 -2.72 -6.87
N LYS A 15 -10.96 -3.21 -6.16
CA LYS A 15 -12.26 -3.59 -6.74
C LYS A 15 -12.95 -2.41 -7.43
N LEU A 16 -12.90 -1.23 -6.81
CA LEU A 16 -13.46 -0.01 -7.39
C LEU A 16 -12.72 0.35 -8.68
N TYR A 17 -11.39 0.37 -8.67
CA TYR A 17 -10.60 0.63 -9.87
C TYR A 17 -10.92 -0.37 -11.00
N ASP A 18 -10.96 -1.68 -10.71
CA ASP A 18 -11.24 -2.70 -11.71
C ASP A 18 -12.63 -2.51 -12.35
N LYS A 19 -13.62 -2.11 -11.55
CA LYS A 19 -14.97 -1.78 -12.04
C LYS A 19 -14.98 -0.52 -12.91
N LEU A 20 -14.37 0.58 -12.44
CA LEU A 20 -14.37 1.87 -13.14
C LEU A 20 -13.51 1.83 -14.41
N SER A 21 -12.43 1.05 -14.42
CA SER A 21 -11.53 0.91 -15.58
C SER A 21 -12.08 -0.02 -16.67
N SER A 22 -13.14 -0.78 -16.39
CA SER A 22 -13.72 -1.74 -17.34
C SER A 22 -14.37 -1.11 -18.57
N LYS A 23 -14.89 0.12 -18.44
CA LYS A 23 -15.52 0.91 -19.52
C LYS A 23 -15.34 2.39 -19.23
N GLU A 24 -15.08 3.19 -20.26
CA GLU A 24 -14.91 4.65 -20.14
C GLU A 24 -16.14 5.33 -19.50
N GLU A 25 -17.34 4.93 -19.92
CA GLU A 25 -18.63 5.41 -19.38
C GLU A 25 -18.76 5.24 -17.85
N MET A 26 -18.09 4.24 -17.25
CA MET A 26 -18.16 4.02 -15.80
C MET A 26 -17.41 5.09 -15.02
N ARG A 27 -16.33 5.64 -15.59
CA ARG A 27 -15.60 6.76 -14.99
C ARG A 27 -16.44 8.03 -15.04
N GLU A 28 -17.01 8.33 -16.20
CA GLU A 28 -17.90 9.49 -16.37
C GLU A 28 -19.08 9.43 -15.40
N LEU A 29 -19.73 8.27 -15.31
CA LEU A 29 -20.82 8.05 -14.36
C LEU A 29 -20.39 8.27 -12.91
N PHE A 30 -19.21 7.79 -12.50
CA PHE A 30 -18.71 8.00 -11.15
C PHE A 30 -18.46 9.48 -10.84
N GLU A 31 -17.91 10.24 -11.80
CA GLU A 31 -17.71 11.68 -11.67
C GLU A 31 -19.05 12.44 -11.57
N GLU A 32 -20.07 12.00 -12.33
CA GLU A 32 -21.44 12.51 -12.23
C GLU A 32 -22.10 12.18 -10.89
N GLU A 33 -21.91 10.96 -10.36
CA GLU A 33 -22.41 10.55 -9.05
C GLU A 33 -21.83 11.42 -7.93
N ILE A 34 -20.51 11.72 -7.96
CA ILE A 34 -19.88 12.65 -7.00
C ILE A 34 -20.49 14.05 -7.12
N LYS A 35 -20.68 14.57 -8.34
CA LYS A 35 -21.32 15.87 -8.55
C LYS A 35 -22.73 15.89 -7.97
N CYS A 36 -23.55 14.88 -8.27
CA CYS A 36 -24.92 14.77 -7.75
C CYS A 36 -24.94 14.71 -6.22
N PHE A 37 -24.07 13.90 -5.61
CA PHE A 37 -23.97 13.79 -4.16
C PHE A 37 -23.52 15.11 -3.52
N SER A 38 -22.53 15.79 -4.12
CA SER A 38 -22.04 17.09 -3.63
C SER A 38 -23.12 18.17 -3.67
N LEU A 39 -23.96 18.19 -4.71
CA LEU A 39 -25.10 19.09 -4.82
C LEU A 39 -26.17 18.77 -3.78
N TYR A 40 -26.47 17.49 -3.57
CA TYR A 40 -27.40 17.06 -2.53
C TYR A 40 -26.97 17.56 -1.15
N LEU A 41 -25.68 17.47 -0.79
CA LEU A 41 -25.17 17.99 0.49
C LEU A 41 -25.47 19.49 0.66
N SER A 42 -25.34 20.28 -0.40
CA SER A 42 -25.67 21.71 -0.38
C SER A 42 -27.17 22.00 -0.19
N HIS A 43 -28.04 21.13 -0.68
CA HIS A 43 -29.49 21.24 -0.49
C HIS A 43 -29.90 20.88 0.94
N VAL A 44 -29.21 19.93 1.56
CA VAL A 44 -29.51 19.47 2.93
C VAL A 44 -29.02 20.46 3.98
N ASN A 45 -27.86 21.08 3.77
CA ASN A 45 -27.31 22.07 4.68
C ASN A 45 -26.56 23.16 3.91
N GLN A 46 -26.93 24.42 4.14
CA GLN A 46 -26.25 25.58 3.54
C GLN A 46 -24.77 25.67 3.93
N ASP A 47 -24.37 25.14 5.08
CA ASP A 47 -22.97 25.08 5.48
C ASP A 47 -22.14 24.22 4.52
N TYR A 48 -22.76 23.30 3.77
CA TYR A 48 -22.09 22.40 2.82
C TYR A 48 -22.07 22.91 1.37
N VAL A 49 -22.49 24.15 1.10
CA VAL A 49 -22.52 24.72 -0.26
C VAL A 49 -21.15 24.65 -0.95
N TYR A 50 -20.06 24.79 -0.19
CA TYR A 50 -18.70 24.68 -0.73
C TYR A 50 -18.40 23.27 -1.31
N ASN A 51 -19.05 22.21 -0.82
CA ASN A 51 -18.81 20.85 -1.30
C ASN A 51 -19.21 20.67 -2.76
N ALA A 52 -20.23 21.41 -3.24
CA ALA A 52 -20.68 21.37 -4.63
C ALA A 52 -19.58 21.78 -5.62
N THR A 53 -18.63 22.61 -5.18
CA THR A 53 -17.47 23.00 -5.98
C THR A 53 -16.20 22.23 -5.62
N PHE A 54 -16.00 21.91 -4.33
CA PHE A 54 -14.76 21.28 -3.87
C PHE A 54 -14.67 19.78 -4.16
N LEU A 55 -15.73 19.01 -3.87
CA LEU A 55 -15.65 17.55 -4.01
C LEU A 55 -15.37 17.10 -5.45
N PRO A 56 -16.01 17.68 -6.48
CA PRO A 56 -15.70 17.31 -7.87
C PRO A 56 -14.27 17.62 -8.32
N GLN A 57 -13.58 18.58 -7.67
CA GLN A 57 -12.19 18.92 -8.03
C GLN A 57 -11.21 17.80 -7.69
N PHE A 58 -11.55 16.92 -6.74
CA PHE A 58 -10.71 15.78 -6.37
C PHE A 58 -10.86 14.57 -7.29
N ASN A 59 -11.73 14.62 -8.30
CA ASN A 59 -11.99 13.47 -9.18
C ASN A 59 -10.72 12.98 -9.89
N ASP A 60 -9.93 13.90 -10.46
CA ASP A 60 -8.70 13.57 -11.16
C ASP A 60 -7.62 13.04 -10.20
N ASP A 61 -7.45 13.69 -9.04
CA ASP A 61 -6.51 13.25 -8.01
C ASP A 61 -6.85 11.86 -7.47
N PHE A 62 -8.15 11.62 -7.21
CA PHE A 62 -8.64 10.32 -6.77
C PHE A 62 -8.44 9.25 -7.84
N TRP A 63 -8.67 9.58 -9.11
CA TRP A 63 -8.43 8.67 -10.22
C TRP A 63 -6.96 8.31 -10.35
N ASN A 64 -6.08 9.31 -10.29
CA ASN A 64 -4.63 9.12 -10.29
C ASN A 64 -4.19 8.22 -9.13
N PHE A 65 -4.71 8.46 -7.93
CA PHE A 65 -4.49 7.61 -6.76
C PHE A 65 -4.95 6.17 -7.01
N LEU A 66 -6.20 5.95 -7.46
CA LEU A 66 -6.74 4.60 -7.69
C LEU A 66 -5.89 3.82 -8.71
N CYS A 67 -5.48 4.47 -9.78
CA CYS A 67 -4.63 3.90 -10.81
C CYS A 67 -3.26 3.48 -10.25
N ALA A 68 -2.59 4.38 -9.52
CA ALA A 68 -1.30 4.11 -8.90
C ALA A 68 -1.40 3.03 -7.82
N PHE A 69 -2.44 3.10 -6.97
CA PHE A 69 -2.72 2.16 -5.92
C PHE A 69 -2.93 0.74 -6.48
N ASN A 70 -3.81 0.57 -7.46
CA ASN A 70 -4.11 -0.75 -8.04
C ASN A 70 -2.85 -1.39 -8.64
N LYS A 71 -2.03 -0.61 -9.36
CA LYS A 71 -0.76 -1.09 -9.95
C LYS A 71 0.24 -1.53 -8.89
N LYS A 72 0.46 -0.71 -7.86
CA LYS A 72 1.48 -0.95 -6.84
C LYS A 72 1.06 -1.96 -5.79
N TYR A 73 -0.23 -2.06 -5.47
CA TYR A 73 -0.72 -2.89 -4.37
C TYR A 73 -0.39 -4.38 -4.56
N LYS A 74 -0.43 -4.89 -5.80
CA LYS A 74 -0.02 -6.28 -6.09
C LYS A 74 1.43 -6.56 -5.68
N ILE A 75 2.33 -5.63 -5.98
CA ILE A 75 3.75 -5.70 -5.60
C ILE A 75 3.89 -5.61 -4.07
N VAL A 76 3.14 -4.71 -3.43
CA VAL A 76 3.12 -4.59 -1.97
C VAL A 76 2.75 -5.92 -1.30
N GLU A 77 1.73 -6.61 -1.81
CA GLU A 77 1.32 -7.91 -1.27
C GLU A 77 2.41 -8.97 -1.42
N GLU A 78 3.08 -9.05 -2.58
CA GLU A 78 4.20 -9.96 -2.80
C GLU A 78 5.37 -9.71 -1.83
N LEU A 79 5.76 -8.45 -1.66
CA LEU A 79 6.85 -8.07 -0.74
C LEU A 79 6.46 -8.32 0.73
N PHE A 80 5.20 -8.07 1.10
CA PHE A 80 4.68 -8.42 2.42
C PHE A 80 4.71 -9.93 2.65
N ASP A 81 4.39 -10.73 1.64
CA ASP A 81 4.42 -12.19 1.73
C ASP A 81 5.83 -12.77 1.83
N ALA A 82 6.82 -12.10 1.26
CA ALA A 82 8.23 -12.41 1.49
C ALA A 82 8.65 -12.07 2.93
N ALA A 83 8.32 -10.87 3.40
CA ALA A 83 8.77 -10.36 4.70
C ALA A 83 8.04 -10.99 5.90
N LYS A 84 6.78 -11.44 5.75
CA LYS A 84 5.98 -12.00 6.86
C LYS A 84 6.56 -13.28 7.48
N LYS A 85 7.51 -13.92 6.78
CA LYS A 85 8.18 -15.16 7.18
C LYS A 85 9.30 -14.94 8.21
N TYR A 86 9.54 -13.70 8.63
CA TYR A 86 10.66 -13.31 9.49
C TYR A 86 10.16 -12.54 10.71
N TYR A 87 10.81 -12.72 11.85
CA TYR A 87 10.47 -12.03 13.10
C TYR A 87 11.16 -10.67 13.22
N ASN A 88 10.56 -9.78 14.02
CA ASN A 88 11.10 -8.44 14.30
C ASN A 88 11.38 -7.60 13.05
N VAL A 89 10.50 -7.72 12.05
CA VAL A 89 10.61 -7.02 10.78
C VAL A 89 9.64 -5.84 10.73
N THR A 90 10.07 -4.74 10.17
CA THR A 90 9.22 -3.63 9.73
C THR A 90 9.52 -3.34 8.27
N LEU A 91 8.54 -3.52 7.40
CA LEU A 91 8.60 -3.21 5.98
C LEU A 91 7.66 -2.04 5.69
N LYS A 92 8.19 -0.96 5.11
CA LYS A 92 7.45 0.21 4.66
C LYS A 92 7.63 0.38 3.16
N ILE A 93 6.53 0.67 2.48
CA ILE A 93 6.53 0.88 1.03
C ILE A 93 5.81 2.19 0.72
N ASP A 94 6.44 3.03 -0.10
CA ASP A 94 5.99 4.36 -0.50
C ASP A 94 5.60 5.26 0.67
N ARG A 95 6.18 5.03 1.86
CA ARG A 95 5.79 5.74 3.09
C ARG A 95 4.28 5.74 3.35
N TYR A 96 3.56 4.79 2.77
CA TYR A 96 2.13 4.65 2.87
C TYR A 96 1.78 3.27 3.42
N TRP A 97 2.20 2.19 2.77
CA TRP A 97 1.95 0.85 3.29
C TRP A 97 3.02 0.47 4.31
N MET A 98 2.59 -0.14 5.42
CA MET A 98 3.49 -0.69 6.42
C MET A 98 3.03 -2.08 6.87
N MET A 99 3.97 -2.99 7.01
CA MET A 99 3.79 -4.25 7.71
C MET A 99 4.85 -4.41 8.78
N THR A 100 4.41 -4.82 9.97
CA THR A 100 5.30 -5.21 11.07
C THR A 100 5.06 -6.66 11.45
N VAL A 101 6.13 -7.39 11.70
CA VAL A 101 6.12 -8.71 12.34
C VAL A 101 6.87 -8.59 13.66
N ASP A 102 6.21 -8.83 14.78
CA ASP A 102 6.86 -8.76 16.09
C ASP A 102 7.70 -10.01 16.40
N GLU A 103 8.28 -10.04 17.59
CA GLU A 103 9.10 -11.16 18.10
C GLU A 103 8.31 -12.48 18.21
N LYS A 104 6.97 -12.41 18.30
CA LYS A 104 6.06 -13.57 18.41
C LYS A 104 5.46 -13.96 17.06
N GLY A 105 5.85 -13.28 15.98
CA GLY A 105 5.30 -13.52 14.64
C GLY A 105 3.96 -12.85 14.39
N LYS A 106 3.47 -11.98 15.29
CA LYS A 106 2.21 -11.27 15.09
C LYS A 106 2.39 -10.25 13.98
N ILE A 107 1.58 -10.40 12.95
CA ILE A 107 1.56 -9.49 11.81
C ILE A 107 0.57 -8.35 12.07
N LYS A 108 0.99 -7.13 11.77
CA LYS A 108 0.11 -5.96 11.67
C LYS A 108 0.40 -5.27 10.34
N LYS A 109 -0.65 -5.00 9.57
CA LYS A 109 -0.60 -4.18 8.36
C LYS A 109 -1.31 -2.86 8.65
N SER A 110 -0.79 -1.76 8.14
CA SER A 110 -1.42 -0.44 8.31
C SER A 110 -1.04 0.53 7.20
N THR A 111 -1.79 1.62 7.11
CA THR A 111 -1.42 2.80 6.32
C THR A 111 -0.68 3.86 7.14
N LEU A 112 0.05 4.73 6.45
CA LEU A 112 0.75 5.90 6.95
C LEU A 112 0.26 7.15 6.18
N SER A 113 0.67 8.34 6.60
CA SER A 113 0.20 9.61 6.03
C SER A 113 0.76 9.95 4.64
N GLY A 114 1.51 9.04 4.00
CA GLY A 114 2.23 9.29 2.76
C GLY A 114 1.45 9.01 1.48
N VAL A 115 0.17 9.40 1.39
CA VAL A 115 -0.68 9.05 0.23
C VAL A 115 -0.12 9.58 -1.10
N ASP A 116 0.48 10.77 -1.11
CA ASP A 116 1.04 11.39 -2.31
C ASP A 116 2.18 10.57 -2.92
N TYR A 117 2.95 9.87 -2.09
CA TYR A 117 4.07 9.04 -2.53
C TYR A 117 3.63 7.80 -3.33
N ILE A 118 2.36 7.39 -3.23
CA ILE A 118 1.83 6.29 -4.03
C ILE A 118 1.83 6.65 -5.51
N CYS A 119 1.54 7.92 -5.83
CA CYS A 119 1.46 8.42 -7.20
C CYS A 119 2.84 8.65 -7.84
N GLU A 120 3.93 8.57 -7.06
CA GLU A 120 5.29 8.69 -7.57
C GLU A 120 5.66 7.53 -8.49
N LYS A 121 6.50 7.83 -9.50
CA LYS A 121 6.92 6.83 -10.50
C LYS A 121 7.79 5.73 -9.89
N GLU A 122 8.63 6.09 -8.93
CA GLU A 122 9.47 5.15 -8.21
C GLU A 122 8.72 4.57 -7.01
N MET A 123 9.04 3.33 -6.70
CA MET A 123 8.60 2.66 -5.48
C MET A 123 9.74 2.73 -4.45
N MET A 124 9.45 3.31 -3.30
CA MET A 124 10.36 3.39 -2.17
C MET A 124 10.11 2.22 -1.22
N ILE A 125 11.13 1.42 -0.95
CA ILE A 125 11.06 0.24 -0.10
C ILE A 125 12.06 0.42 1.04
N GLU A 126 11.56 0.42 2.27
CA GLU A 126 12.37 0.43 3.48
C GLU A 126 12.05 -0.80 4.32
N CYS A 127 13.03 -1.69 4.50
CA CYS A 127 12.91 -2.83 5.39
C CYS A 127 13.88 -2.68 6.56
N SER A 128 13.43 -3.00 7.77
CA SER A 128 14.31 -3.08 8.93
C SER A 128 14.04 -4.35 9.72
N ILE A 129 15.09 -4.92 10.27
CA ILE A 129 15.04 -6.13 11.09
C ILE A 129 15.88 -5.94 12.35
N LEU A 130 15.35 -6.31 13.51
CA LEU A 130 16.07 -6.32 14.78
C LEU A 130 16.60 -7.73 15.05
N TYR A 131 17.92 -7.87 15.11
CA TYR A 131 18.59 -9.15 15.35
C TYR A 131 19.82 -8.95 16.24
N ASN A 132 19.97 -9.76 17.30
CA ASN A 132 21.02 -9.64 18.31
C ASN A 132 21.19 -8.20 18.87
N LEU A 133 20.08 -7.57 19.24
CA LEU A 133 20.03 -6.18 19.75
C LEU A 133 20.52 -5.11 18.75
N LYS A 134 20.80 -5.47 17.50
CA LYS A 134 21.19 -4.56 16.42
C LYS A 134 20.07 -4.43 15.40
N ARG A 135 19.81 -3.21 14.95
CA ARG A 135 18.87 -2.94 13.87
C ARG A 135 19.62 -2.87 12.54
N TYR A 136 19.21 -3.69 11.59
CA TYR A 136 19.69 -3.66 10.21
C TYR A 136 18.63 -2.99 9.35
N THR A 137 19.05 -2.31 8.29
CA THR A 137 18.15 -1.56 7.41
C THR A 137 18.53 -1.80 5.96
N PHE A 138 17.52 -2.04 5.14
CA PHE A 138 17.55 -2.10 3.70
C PHE A 138 16.69 -0.96 3.17
N ARG A 139 17.23 -0.22 2.21
CA ARG A 139 16.52 0.87 1.53
C ARG A 139 16.75 0.76 0.05
N ARG A 140 15.69 0.96 -0.73
CA ARG A 140 15.75 0.96 -2.18
C ARG A 140 14.66 1.86 -2.74
N ASN A 141 15.04 2.63 -3.75
CA ASN A 141 14.10 3.36 -4.59
C ASN A 141 14.29 2.84 -6.01
N GLU A 142 13.21 2.40 -6.64
CA GLU A 142 13.30 1.87 -8.00
C GLU A 142 12.01 2.11 -8.77
N MET A 143 12.14 2.42 -10.05
CA MET A 143 11.00 2.39 -10.95
C MET A 143 10.64 0.93 -11.19
N ILE A 144 9.52 0.47 -10.62
CA ILE A 144 9.06 -0.90 -10.75
C ILE A 144 7.94 -0.97 -11.77
N ILE A 145 8.18 -1.67 -12.87
CA ILE A 145 7.19 -1.97 -13.90
C ILE A 145 6.70 -3.40 -13.69
N PHE A 146 5.39 -3.62 -13.78
CA PHE A 146 4.81 -4.95 -13.58
C PHE A 146 5.28 -5.91 -14.69
N GLY A 147 5.80 -7.08 -14.30
CA GLY A 147 6.36 -8.08 -15.23
C GLY A 147 7.83 -7.89 -15.61
N ASP A 148 8.50 -6.88 -15.05
CA ASP A 148 9.89 -6.53 -15.33
C ASP A 148 10.89 -7.31 -14.43
N GLU A 149 12.13 -7.43 -14.88
CA GLU A 149 13.26 -7.99 -14.11
C GLU A 149 13.55 -7.17 -12.85
N SER A 150 13.25 -5.86 -12.86
CA SER A 150 13.42 -4.97 -11.71
C SER A 150 12.70 -5.50 -10.46
N LEU A 151 11.44 -5.95 -10.60
CA LEU A 151 10.68 -6.53 -9.49
C LEU A 151 11.32 -7.81 -8.93
N LYS A 152 11.79 -8.70 -9.83
CA LYS A 152 12.47 -9.93 -9.41
C LYS A 152 13.73 -9.62 -8.61
N LYS A 153 14.53 -8.68 -9.08
CA LYS A 153 15.75 -8.23 -8.40
C LYS A 153 15.46 -7.61 -7.03
N VAL A 154 14.42 -6.77 -6.93
CA VAL A 154 13.97 -6.21 -5.64
C VAL A 154 13.59 -7.32 -4.67
N HIS A 155 12.86 -8.32 -5.13
CA HIS A 155 12.43 -9.44 -4.30
C HIS A 155 13.61 -10.31 -3.85
N GLU A 156 14.54 -10.63 -4.74
CA GLU A 156 15.77 -11.38 -4.43
C GLU A 156 16.64 -10.64 -3.41
N ASP A 157 16.88 -9.34 -3.62
CA ASP A 157 17.72 -8.55 -2.73
C ASP A 157 17.08 -8.36 -1.34
N LEU A 158 15.76 -8.14 -1.29
CA LEU A 158 15.02 -8.09 -0.03
C LEU A 158 15.10 -9.42 0.71
N LYS A 159 14.92 -10.53 0.01
CA LYS A 159 14.99 -11.87 0.58
C LYS A 159 16.40 -12.15 1.12
N ALA A 160 17.44 -11.87 0.35
CA ALA A 160 18.83 -12.04 0.77
C ALA A 160 19.16 -11.20 2.01
N PHE A 161 18.68 -9.95 2.07
CA PHE A 161 18.80 -9.10 3.25
C PHE A 161 18.14 -9.73 4.49
N LEU A 162 16.90 -10.21 4.35
CA LEU A 162 16.15 -10.81 5.44
C LEU A 162 16.80 -12.12 5.92
N GLU A 163 17.24 -12.98 5.01
CA GLU A 163 17.93 -14.23 5.35
C GLU A 163 19.23 -13.96 6.11
N LYS A 164 20.06 -13.04 5.62
CA LYS A 164 21.33 -12.66 6.25
C LYS A 164 21.17 -12.11 7.67
N HIS A 165 20.08 -11.40 7.93
CA HIS A 165 19.89 -10.64 9.17
C HIS A 165 18.74 -11.17 10.04
N SER A 166 18.30 -12.40 9.82
CA SER A 166 17.25 -13.05 10.62
C SER A 166 17.77 -14.23 11.44
N SER A 167 17.00 -14.57 12.46
CA SER A 167 17.23 -15.71 13.36
C SER A 167 16.78 -17.06 12.79
N LYS A 168 16.50 -17.18 11.48
CA LYS A 168 15.91 -18.41 10.90
C LYS A 168 16.71 -19.69 11.18
N ASP A 169 18.01 -19.59 11.51
CA ASP A 169 18.89 -20.75 11.71
C ASP A 169 19.53 -20.86 13.11
N LYS A 170 18.76 -20.77 14.21
CA LYS A 170 19.30 -21.10 15.56
C LYS A 170 18.44 -22.00 16.46
N GLU A 171 17.38 -22.62 15.95
CA GLU A 171 16.59 -23.60 16.75
C GLU A 171 16.67 -25.07 16.27
N GLU A 172 17.19 -25.38 15.08
CA GLU A 172 17.34 -26.78 14.64
C GLU A 172 18.66 -27.46 15.08
N SER A 173 19.53 -26.79 15.83
CA SER A 173 20.77 -27.38 16.37
C SER A 173 20.67 -27.83 17.83
N LYS A 174 19.46 -27.91 18.39
CA LYS A 174 19.23 -28.48 19.73
C LYS A 174 18.03 -29.42 19.73
N LYS A 175 18.21 -30.61 19.16
CA LYS A 175 17.60 -31.85 19.66
C LYS A 175 18.39 -33.05 19.16
#